data_AF-A0A0F9D9L6-F1
#
_entry.id   AF-A0A0F9D9L6-F1
#
_cell.length_a   1.000
_cell.length_b   1.000
_cell.length_c   1.000
_cell.angle_alpha   90.00
_cell.angle_beta   90.00
_cell.angle_gamma   90.00
#
_symmetry.space_group_name_H-M   'P 1'
#
loop_
_entity.id
_entity.type
_entity.pdbx_description
1 polymer ?
#
loop_
_entity_poly.entity_id
_entity_poly.type
_entity_poly.pdbx_seq_one_letter_code
_entity_poly.pdbx_strand_id
1 'polypeptide(L)'
;SFVLTRPGGRVCIVGLCPQGTPVAIPDSFEAFYIKELTIAGSSCSPRGTFERAIRLLAADRIDISNFITHRYGLDDLDKALTMIAGGKEPAIKVVISP
;
A
#
# COMPACT_ATOMS: atom_id res chain seq x y z
N SER A 1 11.51 10.52 -4.13
CA SER A 1 11.24 10.29 -2.69
C SER A 1 12.37 10.80 -1.80
N PHE A 2 13.65 10.47 -2.06
CA PHE A 2 14.78 10.89 -1.24
C PHE A 2 14.97 12.42 -1.17
N VAL A 3 14.80 13.12 -2.30
CA VAL A 3 14.87 14.60 -2.35
C VAL A 3 13.80 15.25 -1.46
N LEU A 4 12.58 14.69 -1.41
CA LEU A 4 11.47 15.20 -0.60
C LEU A 4 11.62 14.88 0.91
N THR A 5 12.50 13.94 1.25
CA THR A 5 12.70 13.53 2.63
C THR A 5 13.59 14.55 3.35
N ARG A 6 13.23 14.93 4.58
CA ARG A 6 14.05 15.80 5.43
C ARG A 6 15.38 15.12 5.83
N PRO A 7 16.43 15.87 6.20
CA PRO A 7 17.62 15.32 6.87
C PRO A 7 17.27 14.40 8.05
N GLY A 8 17.99 13.29 8.18
CA GLY A 8 17.75 12.19 9.13
C GLY A 8 16.41 11.48 8.96
N GLY A 9 15.76 11.60 7.79
CA GLY A 9 14.44 11.04 7.52
C GLY A 9 14.47 9.59 7.03
N ARG A 10 13.28 9.00 6.87
CA ARG A 10 13.11 7.59 6.48
C ARG A 10 12.18 7.44 5.28
N VAL A 11 12.58 6.59 4.34
CA VAL A 11 11.74 6.15 3.22
C VAL A 11 11.36 4.68 3.44
N CYS A 12 10.06 4.40 3.50
CA CYS A 12 9.52 3.06 3.69
C CYS A 12 8.97 2.49 2.38
N ILE A 13 9.48 1.35 1.95
CA ILE A 13 9.02 0.60 0.80
C ILE A 13 7.92 -0.37 1.27
N VAL A 14 6.70 -0.14 0.79
CA VAL A 14 5.52 -0.97 1.07
C VAL A 14 5.00 -1.71 -0.17
N GLY A 15 5.44 -1.29 -1.36
CA GLY A 15 5.13 -1.94 -2.64
C GLY A 15 6.18 -3.02 -2.97
N LEU A 16 5.73 -4.09 -3.63
CA LEU A 16 6.60 -5.16 -4.10
C LEU A 16 6.79 -5.05 -5.62
N CYS A 17 8.04 -5.04 -6.07
CA CYS A 17 8.36 -5.13 -7.49
C CYS A 17 8.59 -6.60 -7.88
N PRO A 18 8.37 -6.98 -9.16
CA PRO A 18 8.73 -8.30 -9.66
C PRO A 18 10.22 -8.62 -9.40
N GLN A 19 10.52 -9.89 -9.16
CA GLN A 19 11.89 -10.36 -8.93
C GLN A 19 12.80 -9.98 -10.11
N GLY A 20 14.01 -9.52 -9.80
CA GLY A 20 15.00 -9.13 -10.80
C GLY A 20 14.77 -7.75 -11.42
N THR A 21 13.71 -7.03 -11.03
CA THR A 21 13.50 -5.63 -11.46
C THR A 21 14.61 -4.75 -10.88
N PRO A 22 15.46 -4.10 -11.70
CA PRO A 22 16.47 -3.18 -11.21
C PRO A 22 15.81 -1.96 -10.58
N VAL A 23 16.08 -1.70 -9.31
CA VAL A 23 15.67 -0.46 -8.64
C VAL A 23 16.89 0.45 -8.62
N ALA A 24 16.95 1.33 -9.61
CA ALA A 24 18.02 2.31 -9.66
C ALA A 24 17.78 3.39 -8.58
N ILE A 25 18.87 3.93 -8.04
CA ILE A 25 18.86 5.16 -7.23
C ILE A 25 19.61 6.27 -8.01
N PRO A 26 19.23 6.65 -9.26
CA PRO A 26 19.93 7.73 -9.95
C PRO A 26 19.40 9.07 -9.43
N ASP A 27 20.24 10.10 -9.53
CA ASP A 27 19.96 11.52 -9.22
C ASP A 27 19.63 11.83 -7.75
N SER A 28 19.73 10.84 -6.86
CA SER A 28 19.29 10.98 -5.47
C SER A 28 20.16 10.28 -4.45
N PHE A 29 21.28 9.66 -4.87
CA PHE A 29 22.28 9.12 -3.96
C PHE A 29 22.97 10.21 -3.14
N GLU A 30 23.29 11.35 -3.75
CA GLU A 30 23.84 12.51 -3.04
C GLU A 30 22.85 13.01 -1.96
N ALA A 31 21.56 13.14 -2.31
CA ALA A 31 20.53 13.52 -1.36
C ALA A 31 20.39 12.49 -0.24
N PHE A 32 20.49 11.20 -0.53
CA PHE A 32 20.50 10.14 0.47
C PHE A 32 21.69 10.27 1.43
N TYR A 33 22.89 10.50 0.89
CA TYR A 33 24.14 10.61 1.64
C TYR A 33 24.18 11.87 2.51
N ILE A 34 23.99 13.05 1.93
CA ILE A 34 24.06 14.34 2.64
C ILE A 34 22.99 14.44 3.73
N LYS A 35 21.81 13.87 3.48
CA LYS A 35 20.71 13.90 4.43
C LYS A 35 20.72 12.73 5.41
N GLU A 36 21.69 11.82 5.34
CA GLU A 36 21.78 10.63 6.21
C GLU A 36 20.46 9.86 6.30
N LEU A 37 19.87 9.55 5.14
CA LEU A 37 18.54 8.94 5.09
C LEU A 37 18.56 7.44 5.44
N THR A 38 17.43 6.94 5.94
CA THR A 38 17.21 5.50 6.15
C THR A 38 16.22 4.92 5.14
N ILE A 39 16.56 3.79 4.51
CA ILE A 39 15.64 3.00 3.68
C ILE A 39 15.18 1.77 4.46
N ALA A 40 13.88 1.46 4.40
CA ALA A 40 13.34 0.27 5.04
C ALA A 40 12.23 -0.39 4.24
N GLY A 41 12.17 -1.71 4.32
CA GLY A 41 11.00 -2.47 3.88
C GLY A 41 9.97 -2.63 4.99
N SER A 42 8.70 -2.76 4.62
CA SER A 42 7.63 -3.21 5.51
C SER A 42 6.72 -4.18 4.76
N SER A 43 6.55 -5.38 5.32
CA SER A 43 5.66 -6.39 4.76
C SER A 43 4.41 -6.54 5.62
N CYS A 44 3.25 -6.43 4.97
CA CYS A 44 1.88 -6.63 5.43
C CYS A 44 1.57 -6.34 6.90
N SER A 45 1.95 -7.22 7.82
CA SER A 45 1.49 -7.16 9.20
C SER A 45 2.44 -7.86 10.17
N PRO A 46 3.40 -7.13 10.76
CA PRO A 46 4.11 -7.56 11.94
C PRO A 46 3.16 -7.98 13.07
N ARG A 47 3.64 -8.81 14.00
CA ARG A 47 2.80 -9.28 15.13
C ARG A 47 2.16 -8.09 15.88
N GLY A 48 0.87 -8.21 16.19
CA GLY A 48 0.11 -7.20 16.92
C GLY A 48 -0.44 -6.02 16.09
N THR A 49 -0.12 -5.90 14.80
CA THR A 49 -0.65 -4.79 13.98
C THR A 49 -2.15 -4.91 13.71
N PHE A 50 -2.68 -6.14 13.57
CA PHE A 50 -4.11 -6.36 13.37
C PHE A 50 -4.95 -5.89 14.56
N GLU A 51 -4.56 -6.24 15.78
CA GLU A 51 -5.25 -5.79 17.01
C GLU A 51 -5.26 -4.27 17.11
N ARG A 52 -4.13 -3.63 16.78
CA ARG A 52 -4.04 -2.17 16.74
C ARG A 52 -4.96 -1.56 15.68
N ALA A 53 -5.02 -2.16 14.48
CA ALA A 53 -5.91 -1.69 13.41
C ALA A 53 -7.38 -1.77 13.84
N ILE A 54 -7.79 -2.89 14.44
CA ILE A 54 -9.15 -3.05 14.98
C ILE A 54 -9.45 -1.99 16.04
N ARG A 55 -8.54 -1.73 16.97
CA ARG A 55 -8.70 -0.69 18.00
C ARG A 55 -8.85 0.71 17.40
N LEU A 56 -8.14 1.01 16.31
CA LEU A 56 -8.26 2.31 15.63
C LEU A 56 -9.60 2.46 14.93
N LEU A 57 -10.09 1.39 14.29
CA LEU A 57 -11.41 1.37 13.66
C LEU A 57 -12.53 1.47 14.69
N ALA A 58 -12.48 0.68 15.77
CA ALA A 58 -13.47 0.69 16.83
C ALA A 58 -13.53 2.03 17.60
N ALA A 59 -12.47 2.83 17.55
CA ALA A 59 -12.40 4.15 18.15
C ALA A 59 -12.70 5.29 17.14
N ASP A 60 -13.23 4.96 15.96
CA ASP A 60 -13.53 5.88 14.86
C ASP A 60 -12.36 6.82 14.51
N ARG A 61 -11.12 6.34 14.69
CA ARG A 61 -9.90 7.12 14.42
C ARG A 61 -9.51 7.12 12.94
N ILE A 62 -10.09 6.20 12.16
CA ILE A 62 -9.85 6.04 10.73
C ILE A 62 -11.21 5.74 10.07
N ASP A 63 -11.66 6.63 9.20
CA ASP A 63 -12.81 6.39 8.34
C ASP A 63 -12.38 5.58 7.10
N ILE A 64 -12.95 4.38 6.97
CA ILE A 64 -12.72 3.47 5.83
C ILE A 64 -13.96 3.29 4.95
N SER A 65 -15.04 4.05 5.20
CA SER A 65 -16.32 3.91 4.50
C SER A 65 -16.18 3.97 2.98
N ASN A 66 -15.28 4.81 2.49
CA ASN A 66 -15.03 5.03 1.06
C ASN A 66 -13.97 4.10 0.45
N PHE A 67 -13.42 3.14 1.19
CA PHE A 67 -12.39 2.24 0.65
C PHE A 67 -13.02 1.16 -0.25
N ILE A 68 -14.22 0.69 0.11
CA ILE A 68 -14.94 -0.32 -0.65
C ILE A 68 -15.63 0.34 -1.82
N THR A 69 -15.05 0.21 -3.01
CA THR A 69 -15.61 0.81 -4.23
C THR A 69 -16.59 -0.11 -4.93
N HIS A 70 -16.44 -1.43 -4.79
CA HIS A 70 -17.32 -2.42 -5.40
C HIS A 70 -17.67 -3.55 -4.45
N ARG A 71 -18.91 -4.03 -4.56
CA ARG A 71 -19.42 -5.22 -3.87
C ARG A 71 -20.06 -6.13 -4.88
N TYR A 72 -19.67 -7.40 -4.86
CA TYR A 72 -20.25 -8.45 -5.68
C TYR A 72 -20.73 -9.59 -4.80
N GLY A 73 -21.77 -10.30 -5.26
CA GLY A 73 -22.14 -11.60 -4.71
C GLY A 73 -21.13 -12.68 -5.09
N LEU A 74 -21.20 -13.83 -4.43
CA LEU A 74 -20.34 -14.97 -4.80
C LEU A 74 -20.59 -15.44 -6.24
N ASP A 75 -21.83 -15.37 -6.72
CA ASP A 75 -22.23 -15.73 -8.09
C ASP A 75 -21.59 -14.83 -9.17
N ASP A 76 -21.13 -13.64 -8.78
CA ASP A 76 -20.51 -12.65 -9.66
C ASP A 76 -18.96 -12.68 -9.62
N LEU A 77 -18.35 -13.72 -9.04
CA LEU A 77 -16.89 -13.77 -8.84
C LEU A 77 -16.10 -13.56 -10.14
N ASP A 78 -16.48 -14.23 -11.23
CA ASP A 78 -15.79 -14.12 -12.51
C ASP A 78 -15.86 -12.70 -13.09
N LYS A 79 -17.01 -12.05 -12.92
CA LYS A 79 -17.21 -10.66 -13.32
C LYS A 79 -16.33 -9.72 -12.50
N ALA A 80 -16.26 -9.92 -11.19
CA ALA A 80 -15.41 -9.13 -10.29
C ALA A 80 -13.92 -9.27 -10.66
N LEU A 81 -13.44 -10.49 -10.92
CA LEU A 81 -12.06 -10.74 -11.33
C LEU A 81 -11.73 -10.11 -12.69
N THR A 82 -12.64 -10.22 -13.65
CA THR A 82 -12.49 -9.61 -14.99
C THR A 82 -12.39 -8.09 -14.90
N MET A 83 -13.22 -7.47 -14.05
CA MET A 83 -13.19 -6.03 -13.82
C MET A 83 -11.83 -5.58 -13.25
N ILE A 84 -11.34 -6.27 -12.21
CA ILE A 84 -10.06 -5.97 -11.56
C ILE A 84 -8.90 -6.10 -12.55
N ALA A 85 -8.87 -7.21 -13.30
CA ALA A 85 -7.80 -7.47 -14.27
C ALA A 85 -7.84 -6.50 -15.47
N GLY A 86 -9.04 -6.09 -15.88
CA GLY A 86 -9.24 -5.19 -17.01
C GLY A 86 -8.87 -3.74 -16.72
N GLY A 87 -8.90 -3.30 -15.46
CA GLY A 87 -8.52 -1.94 -15.05
C GLY A 87 -9.32 -0.83 -15.73
N LYS A 88 -10.51 -1.15 -16.27
CA LYS A 88 -11.32 -0.23 -17.08
C LYS A 88 -12.08 0.80 -16.25
N GLU A 89 -12.25 0.54 -14.96
CA GLU A 89 -12.88 1.45 -14.01
C GLU A 89 -12.00 1.63 -12.75
N PRO A 90 -12.05 2.80 -12.09
CA PRO A 90 -11.27 3.03 -10.87
C PRO A 90 -11.72 2.11 -9.73
N ALA A 91 -10.80 1.28 -9.22
CA ALA A 91 -11.08 0.39 -8.09
C ALA A 91 -10.06 0.60 -6.96
N ILE A 92 -10.54 0.71 -5.72
CA ILE A 92 -9.70 0.77 -4.51
C ILE A 92 -9.76 -0.58 -3.79
N LYS A 93 -10.95 -0.99 -3.35
CA LYS A 93 -11.20 -2.30 -2.73
C LYS A 93 -12.48 -2.91 -3.27
N VAL A 94 -12.35 -4.12 -3.82
CA VAL A 94 -13.47 -4.97 -4.22
C VAL A 94 -13.71 -6.00 -3.12
N VAL A 95 -14.96 -6.17 -2.71
CA VAL A 95 -15.38 -7.14 -1.69
C VAL A 95 -16.37 -8.12 -2.30
N ILE A 96 -16.14 -9.41 -2.08
CA ILE A 96 -17.09 -10.47 -2.37
C ILE A 96 -17.86 -10.78 -1.09
N SER A 97 -19.19 -10.72 -1.14
CA SER A 97 -20.08 -11.07 -0.04
C SER A 97 -20.85 -12.34 -0.41
N PRO A 98 -20.88 -13.37 0.45
CA PRO A 98 -21.68 -14.58 0.24
C PRO A 98 -23.18 -14.28 0.15
#